data_AF-A0A965Z9T8-F1
#
_entry.id   AF-A0A965Z9T8-F1
#
_cell.length_a   1.000
_cell.length_b   1.000
_cell.length_c   1.000
_cell.angle_alpha   90.00
_cell.angle_beta   90.00
_cell.angle_gamma   90.00
#
_symmetry.space_group_name_H-M   'P 1'
#
loop_
_entity.id
_entity.type
_entity.pdbx_description
1 polymer ?
#
loop_
_entity_poly.entity_id
_entity_poly.type
_entity_poly.pdbx_seq_one_letter_code
_entity_poly.pdbx_strand_id
1 'polypeptide(L)' 'MEIIMQTTFNVNMTPAEFIQRISSALNDAGIDEGWSVDEIIFSSHNGKESMTLLCTSDELNIVVNILYDEGRIS' A
#
# COMPACT_ATOMS: atom_id res chain seq x y z
N MET A 1 -20.23 9.89 1.63
CA MET A 1 -19.88 9.03 0.48
C MET A 1 -18.37 9.10 0.40
N GLU A 2 -17.69 8.06 0.81
CA GLU A 2 -16.24 7.96 0.66
C GLU A 2 -15.91 7.66 -0.80
N ILE A 3 -14.88 8.32 -1.33
CA ILE A 3 -14.41 8.10 -2.69
C ILE A 3 -13.30 7.06 -2.60
N ILE A 4 -13.57 5.88 -3.13
CA ILE A 4 -12.55 4.84 -3.31
C ILE A 4 -11.77 5.18 -4.57
N MET A 5 -10.45 5.20 -4.44
CA MET A 5 -9.50 5.43 -5.53
C MET A 5 -8.78 4.14 -5.85
N GLN A 6 -8.50 3.94 -7.14
CA GLN A 6 -7.64 2.86 -7.61
C GLN A 6 -6.30 3.46 -8.05
N THR A 7 -5.20 3.00 -7.44
CA THR A 7 -3.86 3.46 -7.81
C THR A 7 -2.89 2.30 -7.95
N THR A 8 -2.08 2.32 -9.02
CA THR A 8 -1.09 1.30 -9.33
C THR A 8 0.33 1.87 -9.25
N PHE A 9 1.23 1.17 -8.56
CA PHE A 9 2.64 1.53 -8.42
C PHE A 9 3.53 0.36 -8.78
N ASN A 10 4.73 0.66 -9.30
CA ASN A 10 5.79 -0.34 -9.34
C ASN A 10 6.37 -0.49 -7.94
N VAL A 11 6.57 -1.72 -7.50
CA VAL A 11 7.11 -2.03 -6.18
C VAL A 11 8.33 -2.93 -6.33
N ASN A 12 9.25 -2.85 -5.36
CA ASN A 12 10.41 -3.75 -5.27
C ASN A 12 10.27 -4.74 -4.10
N MET A 13 9.04 -5.23 -3.87
CA MET A 13 8.73 -6.13 -2.77
C MET A 13 7.69 -7.17 -3.19
N THR A 14 7.63 -8.25 -2.41
CA THR A 14 6.60 -9.29 -2.52
C THR A 14 5.30 -8.89 -1.83
N PRO A 15 4.17 -9.54 -2.15
CA PRO A 15 2.90 -9.32 -1.46
C PRO A 15 2.97 -9.52 0.06
N ALA A 16 3.73 -10.52 0.51
CA ALA A 16 3.86 -10.84 1.93
C ALA A 16 4.65 -9.77 2.69
N GLU A 17 5.73 -9.25 2.08
CA GLU A 17 6.50 -8.14 2.65
C GLU A 17 5.64 -6.88 2.76
N PHE A 18 4.83 -6.58 1.75
CA PHE A 18 3.91 -5.43 1.79
C PHE A 18 2.97 -5.49 2.99
N ILE A 19 2.26 -6.61 3.17
CA ILE A 19 1.29 -6.77 4.27
C ILE A 19 1.98 -6.58 5.62
N GLN A 20 3.11 -7.25 5.84
CA GLN A 20 3.86 -7.12 7.10
C GLN A 20 4.31 -5.68 7.36
N ARG A 21 4.81 -4.99 6.32
CA ARG A 21 5.32 -3.63 6.43
C ARG A 21 4.23 -2.64 6.76
N ILE A 22 3.13 -2.68 6.03
CA ILE A 22 2.03 -1.75 6.28
C ILE A 22 1.40 -2.02 7.65
N SER A 23 1.19 -3.28 8.03
CA SER A 23 0.71 -3.59 9.39
C SER A 23 1.65 -3.06 10.47
N SER A 24 2.97 -3.20 10.31
CA SER A 24 3.94 -2.64 11.25
C SER A 24 3.89 -1.11 11.29
N ALA A 25 3.89 -0.46 10.13
CA ALA A 25 3.93 1.00 10.03
C ALA A 25 2.65 1.66 10.57
N LEU A 26 1.49 1.03 10.37
CA LEU A 26 0.22 1.50 10.95
C LEU A 26 0.21 1.37 12.47
N ASN A 27 0.71 0.25 13.00
CA ASN A 27 0.85 0.05 14.44
C ASN A 27 1.81 1.08 15.06
N ASP A 28 2.95 1.33 14.41
CA ASP A 28 3.92 2.35 14.84
C ASP A 28 3.34 3.78 14.79
N ALA A 29 2.45 4.04 13.83
CA ALA A 29 1.71 5.31 13.72
C ALA A 29 0.55 5.44 14.72
N GLY A 30 0.25 4.39 15.50
CA GLY A 30 -0.90 4.35 16.42
C GLY A 30 -2.25 4.30 15.71
N ILE A 31 -2.28 3.83 14.47
CA ILE A 31 -3.49 3.68 13.64
C ILE A 31 -3.96 2.22 13.79
N ASP A 32 -4.73 1.96 14.84
CA ASP A 32 -5.12 0.58 15.25
C ASP A 32 -6.55 0.20 14.78
N GLU A 33 -7.43 1.18 14.58
CA GLU A 33 -8.85 0.94 14.29
C GLU A 33 -9.34 1.77 13.10
N GLY A 34 -9.47 1.15 11.93
CA GLY A 34 -10.23 1.70 10.80
C GLY A 34 -9.50 1.82 9.47
N TRP A 35 -8.22 1.48 9.40
CA TRP A 35 -7.53 1.39 8.10
C TRP A 35 -7.89 0.07 7.42
N SER A 36 -8.57 0.13 6.26
CA SER A 36 -8.85 -1.04 5.44
C SER A 36 -8.59 -0.74 3.98
N VAL A 37 -7.59 -1.39 3.39
CA VAL A 37 -7.54 -1.46 1.93
C VAL A 37 -8.64 -2.39 1.48
N ASP A 38 -9.57 -1.88 0.68
CA ASP A 38 -10.69 -2.65 0.15
C ASP A 38 -10.19 -3.81 -0.72
N GLU A 39 -9.18 -3.55 -1.55
CA GLU A 39 -8.59 -4.56 -2.42
C GLU A 39 -7.11 -4.27 -2.72
N ILE A 40 -6.29 -5.33 -2.68
CA ILE A 40 -4.87 -5.28 -3.06
C ILE A 40 -4.63 -6.30 -4.16
N ILE A 41 -4.17 -5.83 -5.33
CA ILE A 41 -3.86 -6.68 -6.48
C ILE A 41 -2.37 -6.58 -6.77
N PHE A 42 -1.66 -7.71 -6.71
CA PHE A 42 -0.26 -7.81 -7.12
C PHE A 42 -0.14 -8.40 -8.51
N SER A 43 0.80 -7.87 -9.30
CA SER A 43 1.05 -8.35 -10.66
C SER A 43 2.55 -8.26 -10.96
N SER A 44 3.10 -9.37 -11.47
CA SER A 44 4.49 -9.45 -11.94
C SER A 44 4.51 -9.51 -13.46
N HIS A 45 5.29 -8.64 -14.10
CA HIS A 45 5.49 -8.68 -15.55
C HIS A 45 6.96 -8.45 -15.90
N ASN A 46 7.59 -9.42 -16.57
CA ASN A 46 9.01 -9.40 -16.94
C ASN A 46 9.95 -9.09 -15.75
N GLY A 47 9.65 -9.63 -14.56
CA GLY A 47 10.44 -9.41 -13.35
C GLY A 47 10.26 -8.04 -12.69
N LYS A 48 9.28 -7.25 -13.14
CA LYS A 48 8.84 -6.02 -12.47
C LYS A 48 7.57 -6.32 -11.69
N GLU A 49 7.61 -6.08 -10.39
CA GLU A 49 6.45 -6.21 -9.52
C GLU A 49 5.67 -4.89 -9.52
N SER A 50 4.35 -5.01 -9.54
CA SER A 50 3.41 -3.90 -9.46
C SER A 50 2.28 -4.24 -8.49
N MET A 51 1.75 -3.22 -7.85
CA MET A 51 0.70 -3.32 -6.87
C MET A 51 -0.38 -2.29 -7.16
N THR A 52 -1.63 -2.73 -7.17
CA THR A 52 -2.81 -1.88 -7.27
C THR A 52 -3.55 -1.89 -5.95
N LEU A 53 -3.85 -0.70 -5.44
CA LEU A 53 -4.61 -0.49 -4.20
C LEU A 53 -5.96 0.14 -4.52
N LEU A 54 -7.02 -0.40 -3.93
CA LEU A 54 -8.34 0.21 -3.86
C LEU A 54 -8.58 0.63 -2.41
N CYS A 55 -8.60 1.93 -2.15
CA CYS A 55 -8.77 2.51 -0.82
C CYS A 55 -9.18 3.99 -0.92
N THR A 56 -9.50 4.61 0.21
CA THR A 56 -9.77 6.06 0.27
C THR A 56 -8.50 6.89 0.03
N SER A 57 -8.64 8.19 -0.22
CA SER A 57 -7.48 9.08 -0.40
C SER A 57 -6.59 9.19 0.82
N ASP A 58 -7.17 9.16 2.01
CA ASP A 58 -6.42 9.29 3.27
C ASP A 58 -5.57 8.02 3.52
N GLU A 59 -6.16 6.86 3.26
CA GLU A 59 -5.46 5.57 3.34
C GLU A 59 -4.36 5.45 2.29
N LEU A 60 -4.61 5.89 1.06
CA LEU A 60 -3.61 5.90 0.00
C LEU A 60 -2.41 6.78 0.38
N ASN A 61 -2.66 7.97 0.93
CA ASN A 61 -1.60 8.88 1.34
C ASN A 61 -0.70 8.25 2.42
N ILE A 62 -1.29 7.55 3.39
CA ILE A 62 -0.54 6.82 4.42
C ILE A 62 0.37 5.78 3.78
N VAL A 63 -0.18 4.92 2.91
CA VAL A 63 0.59 3.85 2.25
C VAL A 63 1.70 4.42 1.38
N VAL A 64 1.39 5.41 0.54
CA VAL A 64 2.36 6.02 -0.38
C VAL A 64 3.50 6.65 0.41
N ASN A 65 3.22 7.38 1.50
CA ASN A 65 4.27 7.98 2.33
C ASN A 65 5.18 6.92 2.96
N ILE A 66 4.60 5.86 3.54
CA ILE A 66 5.38 4.75 4.14
C ILE A 66 6.29 4.12 3.09
N LEU A 67 5.73 3.76 1.93
CA LEU A 67 6.49 3.10 0.88
C LEU A 67 7.55 4.00 0.24
N TYR A 68 7.28 5.30 0.14
CA TYR A 68 8.22 6.27 -0.39
C TYR A 68 9.39 6.50 0.57
N ASP A 69 9.10 6.70 1.86
CA ASP A 69 10.12 6.89 2.91
C ASP A 69 11.04 5.67 3.04
N GLU A 70 10.52 4.47 2.79
CA GLU A 70 11.30 3.23 2.75
C GLU A 70 12.03 2.98 1.41
N GLY A 71 11.85 3.82 0.39
CA GLY A 71 12.47 3.64 -0.94
C GLY A 71 11.93 2.43 -1.72
N ARG A 72 10.66 2.08 -1.49
CA ARG A 72 10.00 0.92 -2.10
C ARG A 72 9.26 1.24 -3.40
N ILE A 73 8.89 2.51 -3.56
CA ILE A 73 8.29 3.10 -4.74
C ILE A 73 9.09 4.36 -5.12
N SER A 74 9.01 4.76 -6.38
CA SER A 74 9.72 5.92 -6.95
C SER A 74 8.84 6.68 -7.93
#